data_AF-A0A7Z9SCB9-F1
#
_entry.id   AF-A0A7Z9SCB9-F1
#
_cell.length_a   1.000
_cell.length_b   1.000
_cell.length_c   1.000
_cell.angle_alpha   90.00
_cell.angle_beta   90.00
_cell.angle_gamma   90.00
#
_symmetry.space_group_name_H-M   'P 1'
#
loop_
_entity.id
_entity.type
_entity.pdbx_description
1 polymer ?
#
loop_
_entity_poly.entity_id
_entity_poly.type
_entity_poly.pdbx_seq_one_letter_code
_entity_poly.pdbx_strand_id
1 'polypeptide(L)'
;MRRLKEKGHAPKDIESLLDEFESKGYINDSDFVRMYATHLVKKKMTGRIAVRNKFHQHQIPDHILDPILDELYQANPSSDLVKLITDKRMQTREKTLKEKTRLVNLLKRKGFIWNEIEPAINGIEWDE
;
A
#
# COMPACT_ATOMS: atom_id res chain seq x y z
N MET A 1 38.22 2.97 -4.90
CA MET A 1 38.11 1.65 -4.24
C MET A 1 37.13 1.78 -3.08
N ARG A 2 35.90 1.26 -3.21
CA ARG A 2 35.59 -0.12 -2.80
C ARG A 2 35.25 -0.18 -1.31
N ARG A 3 34.02 0.21 -0.98
CA ARG A 3 33.23 -0.45 0.07
C ARG A 3 31.79 -0.60 -0.46
N LEU A 4 31.65 -1.64 -1.28
CA LEU A 4 30.39 -2.23 -1.68
C LEU A 4 29.58 -2.69 -0.45
N LYS A 5 28.27 -2.88 -0.66
CA LYS A 5 27.33 -3.70 0.13
C LYS A 5 26.84 -3.07 1.43
N GLU A 6 25.76 -2.32 1.33
CA GLU A 6 24.63 -2.50 2.22
C GLU A 6 23.35 -2.18 1.44
N LYS A 7 22.39 -3.10 1.49
CA LYS A 7 21.21 -3.20 0.60
C LYS A 7 20.29 -1.98 0.75
N GLY A 8 20.56 -0.93 0.00
CA GLY A 8 19.73 0.27 -0.08
C GLY A 8 18.77 0.21 -1.26
N HIS A 9 17.65 -0.50 -1.13
CA HIS A 9 16.50 -0.23 -2.01
C HIS A 9 15.99 1.17 -1.67
N ALA A 10 16.50 2.16 -2.39
CA ALA A 10 16.11 3.55 -2.23
C ALA A 10 14.65 3.72 -2.69
N PRO A 11 13.75 4.25 -1.85
CA PRO A 11 12.40 4.60 -2.26
C PRO A 11 12.36 5.90 -3.08
N LYS A 12 13.41 6.19 -3.86
CA LYS A 12 13.56 7.40 -4.69
C LYS A 12 13.25 7.16 -6.18
N ASP A 13 13.12 5.90 -6.59
CA ASP A 13 12.99 5.59 -8.01
C ASP A 13 11.55 5.74 -8.53
N ILE A 14 10.54 5.79 -7.67
CA ILE A 14 9.14 5.84 -8.14
C ILE A 14 8.73 7.25 -8.57
N GLU A 15 9.15 8.28 -7.83
CA GLU A 15 8.84 9.68 -8.19
C GLU A 15 9.62 10.11 -9.45
N SER A 16 10.90 9.72 -9.57
CA SER A 16 11.69 10.04 -10.76
C SER A 16 11.24 9.27 -12.01
N LEU A 17 10.67 8.06 -11.86
CA LEU A 17 10.05 7.36 -13.00
C LEU A 17 8.71 8.00 -13.39
N LEU A 18 7.97 8.64 -12.48
CA LEU A 18 6.69 9.26 -12.85
C LEU A 18 6.89 10.50 -13.73
N ASP A 19 7.89 11.33 -13.42
CA ASP A 19 8.22 12.52 -14.20
C ASP A 19 8.79 12.19 -15.60
N GLU A 20 9.51 11.07 -15.74
CA GLU A 20 10.09 10.68 -17.04
C GLU A 20 9.04 10.14 -18.03
N PHE A 21 7.90 9.65 -17.54
CA PHE A 21 6.84 9.05 -18.35
C PHE A 21 5.82 10.09 -18.85
N GLU A 22 5.64 11.21 -18.15
CA GLU A 22 4.81 12.33 -18.58
C GLU A 22 5.39 13.04 -19.82
N SER A 23 6.73 13.03 -19.97
CA SER A 23 7.43 13.68 -21.08
C SER A 23 7.37 12.93 -22.42
N LYS A 24 6.99 11.64 -22.47
CA LYS A 24 7.21 10.79 -23.66
C LYS A 24 5.93 10.33 -24.39
N GLY A 25 4.72 10.63 -23.92
CA GLY A 25 3.50 10.46 -24.72
C GLY A 25 3.13 9.03 -25.17
N TYR A 26 3.67 7.99 -24.52
CA TYR A 26 3.41 6.57 -24.84
C TYR A 26 2.38 5.94 -23.89
N ILE A 27 1.23 6.58 -23.72
CA ILE A 27 0.23 6.15 -22.76
C ILE A 27 -0.64 5.02 -23.33
N ASN A 28 -0.34 3.79 -22.94
CA ASN A 28 -1.37 2.77 -22.72
C ASN A 28 -1.79 2.89 -21.25
N ASP A 29 -2.81 3.71 -20.96
CA ASP A 29 -3.27 4.04 -19.60
C ASP A 29 -3.53 2.80 -18.74
N SER A 30 -4.10 1.73 -19.31
CA SER A 30 -4.51 0.54 -18.55
C SER A 30 -3.34 -0.29 -18.02
N ASP A 31 -2.30 -0.52 -18.83
CA ASP A 31 -1.19 -1.39 -18.45
C ASP A 31 -0.31 -0.73 -17.40
N PHE A 32 -0.10 0.59 -17.54
CA PHE A 32 0.60 1.38 -16.54
C PHE A 32 -0.18 1.44 -15.22
N VAL A 33 -1.49 1.73 -15.28
CA VAL A 33 -2.35 1.73 -14.09
C VAL A 33 -2.32 0.39 -13.40
N ARG A 34 -2.41 -0.71 -14.16
CA ARG A 34 -2.33 -2.08 -13.61
C ARG A 34 -0.99 -2.35 -12.96
N MET A 35 0.13 -2.02 -13.61
CA MET A 35 1.47 -2.22 -13.04
C MET A 35 1.64 -1.40 -11.75
N TYR A 36 1.24 -0.14 -11.76
CA TYR A 36 1.41 0.76 -10.62
C TYR A 36 0.46 0.39 -9.46
N ALA A 37 -0.80 0.06 -9.75
CA ALA A 37 -1.75 -0.42 -8.75
C ALA A 37 -1.28 -1.75 -8.13
N THR A 38 -0.81 -2.69 -8.95
CA THR A 38 -0.21 -3.95 -8.47
C THR A 38 0.97 -3.68 -7.54
N HIS A 39 1.82 -2.72 -7.89
CA HIS A 39 2.94 -2.32 -7.04
C HIS A 39 2.49 -1.70 -5.71
N LEU A 40 1.48 -0.83 -5.74
CA LEU A 40 0.94 -0.19 -4.53
C LEU A 40 0.27 -1.19 -3.58
N VAL A 41 -0.42 -2.19 -4.13
CA VAL A 41 -1.09 -3.26 -3.38
C VAL A 41 -0.06 -4.29 -2.89
N LYS A 42 0.71 -4.92 -3.79
CA LYS A 42 1.66 -5.99 -3.42
C LYS A 42 2.88 -5.50 -2.65
N LYS A 43 3.47 -4.36 -3.04
CA LYS A 43 4.74 -3.89 -2.47
C LYS A 43 4.53 -2.90 -1.32
N LYS A 44 3.55 -1.99 -1.44
CA LYS A 44 3.29 -0.98 -0.41
C LYS A 44 2.16 -1.32 0.56
N MET A 45 1.37 -2.38 0.27
CA MET A 45 0.21 -2.82 1.07
C MET A 45 -0.68 -1.62 1.39
N THR A 46 -1.09 -0.93 0.34
CA THR A 46 -1.87 0.32 0.43
C THR A 46 -3.36 -0.02 0.30
N GLY A 47 -4.19 0.64 1.09
CA GLY A 47 -5.65 0.46 1.03
C GLY A 47 -6.27 1.17 -0.19
N ARG A 48 -7.46 0.71 -0.60
CA ARG A 48 -8.13 1.11 -1.85
C ARG A 48 -8.25 2.63 -1.97
N ILE A 49 -8.54 3.31 -0.86
CA ILE A 49 -8.72 4.77 -0.82
C ILE A 49 -7.40 5.51 -1.10
N ALA A 50 -6.30 5.09 -0.50
CA ALA A 50 -5.01 5.74 -0.72
C ALA A 50 -4.46 5.47 -2.13
N VAL A 51 -4.75 4.29 -2.68
CA VAL A 51 -4.44 3.99 -4.08
C VAL A 51 -5.26 4.91 -5.00
N ARG A 52 -6.59 4.99 -4.80
CA ARG A 52 -7.48 5.87 -5.55
C ARG A 52 -7.04 7.33 -5.50
N ASN A 53 -6.73 7.85 -4.31
CA ASN A 53 -6.27 9.24 -4.15
C ASN A 53 -4.96 9.52 -4.88
N LYS A 54 -4.04 8.55 -4.98
CA LYS A 54 -2.82 8.71 -5.78
C LYS A 54 -3.12 8.82 -7.26
N PHE A 55 -4.04 8.01 -7.77
CA PHE A 55 -4.42 8.05 -9.17
C PHE A 55 -5.25 9.29 -9.55
N HIS A 56 -6.07 9.82 -8.62
CA HIS A 56 -6.74 11.10 -8.81
C HIS A 56 -5.76 12.26 -9.05
N GLN A 57 -4.59 12.25 -8.41
CA GLN A 57 -3.55 13.28 -8.64
C GLN A 57 -2.97 13.22 -10.05
N HIS A 58 -3.00 12.05 -10.69
CA HIS A 58 -2.49 11.82 -12.05
C HIS A 58 -3.58 11.94 -13.12
N GLN A 59 -4.78 12.46 -12.78
CA GLN A 59 -5.91 12.64 -13.70
C GLN A 59 -6.35 11.37 -14.45
N ILE A 60 -6.10 10.20 -13.87
CA ILE A 60 -6.48 8.94 -14.49
C ILE A 60 -7.99 8.74 -14.33
N PRO A 61 -8.73 8.39 -15.40
CA PRO A 61 -10.17 8.19 -15.32
C PRO A 61 -10.54 7.02 -14.40
N ASP A 62 -11.51 7.25 -13.51
CA ASP A 62 -12.02 6.24 -12.57
C ASP A 62 -12.50 4.96 -13.29
N HIS A 63 -13.04 5.08 -14.51
CA HIS A 63 -13.51 3.94 -15.30
C HIS A 63 -12.40 2.97 -15.74
N ILE A 64 -11.13 3.42 -15.82
CA ILE A 64 -9.97 2.56 -16.08
C ILE A 64 -9.46 1.97 -14.77
N LEU A 65 -9.48 2.78 -13.72
CA LEU A 65 -8.92 2.43 -12.42
C LEU A 65 -9.78 1.42 -11.66
N ASP A 66 -11.09 1.62 -11.59
CA ASP A 66 -12.03 0.78 -10.85
C ASP A 66 -11.93 -0.71 -11.21
N PRO A 67 -11.99 -1.14 -12.49
CA PRO A 67 -11.86 -2.56 -12.83
C PRO A 67 -10.50 -3.15 -12.45
N ILE A 68 -9.43 -2.36 -12.56
CA ILE A 68 -8.07 -2.80 -12.17
C ILE A 68 -7.97 -2.94 -10.64
N LEU A 69 -8.52 -1.99 -9.88
CA LEU A 69 -8.56 -2.08 -8.42
C LEU A 69 -9.41 -3.26 -7.98
N ASP A 70 -10.56 -3.49 -8.61
CA ASP A 70 -11.45 -4.59 -8.28
C ASP A 70 -10.76 -5.94 -8.51
N GLU A 71 -10.10 -6.15 -9.66
CA GLU A 71 -9.28 -7.35 -9.88
C GLU A 71 -8.20 -7.55 -8.81
N LEU A 72 -7.49 -6.46 -8.45
CA LEU A 72 -6.38 -6.52 -7.49
C LEU A 72 -6.82 -6.80 -6.05
N TYR A 73 -7.90 -6.16 -5.61
CA TYR A 73 -8.46 -6.35 -4.26
C TYR A 73 -9.31 -7.60 -4.16
N GLN A 74 -9.84 -8.13 -5.27
CA GLN A 74 -10.43 -9.46 -5.32
C GLN A 74 -9.36 -10.54 -5.12
N ALA A 75 -8.17 -10.37 -5.72
CA ALA A 75 -7.05 -11.29 -5.53
C ALA A 75 -6.31 -11.09 -4.19
N ASN A 76 -6.33 -9.87 -3.63
CA ASN A 76 -5.68 -9.53 -2.37
C ASN A 76 -6.65 -8.68 -1.52
N PRO A 77 -7.54 -9.32 -0.75
CA PRO A 77 -8.49 -8.60 0.10
C PRO A 77 -7.75 -7.61 1.00
N SER A 78 -8.28 -6.38 1.10
CA SER A 78 -7.70 -5.37 1.99
C SER A 78 -7.54 -5.89 3.42
N SER A 79 -8.49 -6.71 3.90
CA SER A 79 -8.43 -7.35 5.22
C SER A 79 -7.19 -8.23 5.40
N ASP A 80 -6.80 -8.96 4.36
CA ASP A 80 -5.65 -9.88 4.42
C ASP A 80 -4.33 -9.11 4.39
N LEU A 81 -4.28 -8.03 3.60
CA LEU A 81 -3.15 -7.10 3.63
C LEU A 81 -2.97 -6.46 5.01
N VAL A 82 -4.08 -6.04 5.63
CA VAL A 82 -4.06 -5.47 6.97
C VAL A 82 -3.60 -6.49 8.02
N LYS A 83 -4.08 -7.74 7.95
CA LYS A 83 -3.60 -8.84 8.80
C LYS A 83 -2.10 -9.07 8.61
N LEU A 84 -1.63 -9.16 7.37
CA LEU A 84 -0.22 -9.40 7.07
C LEU A 84 0.70 -8.29 7.61
N ILE A 85 0.29 -7.01 7.49
CA ILE A 85 1.02 -5.88 8.09
C ILE A 85 1.05 -6.00 9.61
N THR A 86 -0.10 -6.35 10.18
CA THR A 86 -0.31 -6.47 11.62
C THR A 86 0.57 -7.59 12.20
N ASP A 87 0.51 -8.79 11.63
CA ASP A 87 1.31 -9.95 12.03
C ASP A 87 2.80 -9.66 11.92
N LYS A 88 3.24 -9.10 10.80
CA LYS A 88 4.66 -8.75 10.59
C LYS A 88 5.15 -7.73 11.62
N ARG A 89 4.28 -6.82 12.07
CA ARG A 89 4.64 -5.83 13.08
C ARG A 89 4.66 -6.45 14.49
N MET A 90 3.69 -7.30 14.81
CA MET A 90 3.59 -7.99 16.09
C MET A 90 4.68 -9.04 16.30
N GLN A 91 5.32 -9.55 15.23
CA GLN A 91 6.51 -10.40 15.34
C GLN A 91 7.69 -9.73 16.06
N THR A 92 7.76 -8.39 16.08
CA THR A 92 8.90 -7.63 16.61
C THR A 92 8.54 -6.69 17.75
N ARG A 93 7.26 -6.62 18.12
CA ARG A 93 6.73 -5.61 19.06
C ARG A 93 5.86 -6.29 20.10
N GLU A 94 5.90 -5.76 21.32
CA GLU A 94 5.01 -6.17 22.40
C GLU A 94 3.57 -5.71 22.12
N LYS A 95 2.62 -6.54 22.55
CA LYS A 95 1.19 -6.34 22.31
C LYS A 95 0.57 -5.33 23.28
N THR A 96 1.17 -4.17 23.44
CA THR A 96 0.67 -3.12 24.33
C THR A 96 -0.45 -2.31 23.69
N LEU A 97 -1.36 -1.74 24.50
CA LEU A 97 -2.38 -0.78 24.03
C LEU A 97 -1.79 0.44 23.28
N LYS A 98 -0.56 0.84 23.65
CA LYS A 98 0.17 1.90 22.94
C LYS A 98 0.52 1.48 21.52
N GLU A 99 0.95 0.24 21.31
CA GLU A 99 1.21 -0.28 19.97
C GLU A 99 -0.05 -0.56 19.16
N LYS A 100 -1.16 -0.96 19.81
CA LYS A 100 -2.50 -1.00 19.18
C LYS A 100 -2.82 0.32 18.48
N THR A 101 -2.72 1.42 19.22
CA THR A 101 -3.01 2.76 18.71
C THR A 101 -2.06 3.15 17.57
N ARG A 102 -0.77 2.82 17.70
CA ARG A 102 0.23 3.08 16.64
C ARG A 102 0.03 2.21 15.40
N LEU A 103 -0.49 1.01 15.54
CA LEU A 103 -0.83 0.13 14.43
C LEU A 103 -2.07 0.67 13.70
N VAL A 104 -3.14 1.00 14.42
CA VAL A 104 -4.34 1.62 13.83
C VAL A 104 -3.99 2.89 13.07
N ASN A 105 -3.18 3.78 13.64
CA ASN A 105 -2.75 5.01 12.97
C ASN A 105 -1.85 4.76 11.75
N LEU A 106 -1.07 3.68 11.75
CA LEU A 106 -0.31 3.27 10.57
C LEU A 106 -1.25 2.81 9.45
N LEU A 107 -2.23 1.96 9.78
CA LEU A 107 -3.19 1.42 8.82
C LEU A 107 -4.11 2.51 8.24
N LYS A 108 -4.55 3.46 9.07
CA LYS A 108 -5.28 4.65 8.61
C LYS A 108 -4.45 5.49 7.63
N ARG A 109 -3.17 5.75 7.93
CA ARG A 109 -2.25 6.46 7.01
C ARG A 109 -1.98 5.70 5.71
N LYS A 110 -2.15 4.38 5.73
CA LYS A 110 -2.08 3.50 4.54
C LYS A 110 -3.36 3.50 3.71
N GLY A 111 -4.42 4.18 4.16
CA GLY A 111 -5.69 4.29 3.44
C GLY A 111 -6.65 3.12 3.64
N PHE A 112 -6.47 2.34 4.71
CA PHE A 112 -7.44 1.31 5.11
C PHE A 112 -8.57 1.92 5.93
N ILE A 113 -9.79 1.41 5.74
CA ILE A 113 -10.95 1.83 6.53
C ILE A 113 -11.04 1.05 7.84
N TRP A 114 -11.73 1.61 8.83
CA TRP A 114 -11.88 0.96 10.14
C TRP A 114 -12.46 -0.45 10.04
N ASN A 115 -13.43 -0.67 9.16
CA ASN A 115 -14.05 -1.99 8.95
C ASN A 115 -13.04 -3.07 8.50
N GLU A 116 -11.97 -2.68 7.82
CA GLU A 116 -10.88 -3.59 7.41
C GLU A 116 -9.83 -3.77 8.52
N ILE A 117 -9.71 -2.80 9.42
CA ILE A 117 -8.71 -2.75 10.50
C ILE A 117 -9.18 -3.51 11.74
N GLU A 118 -10.44 -3.29 12.13
CA GLU A 118 -11.07 -3.86 13.31
C GLU A 118 -10.86 -5.37 13.45
N PRO A 119 -11.14 -6.22 12.43
CA PRO A 119 -10.96 -7.66 12.57
C PRO A 119 -9.50 -8.08 12.81
N ALA A 120 -8.52 -7.35 12.29
CA ALA A 120 -7.10 -7.64 12.53
C ALA A 120 -6.65 -7.20 13.93
N ILE A 121 -7.22 -6.11 14.44
CA ILE A 121 -6.90 -5.58 15.77
C ILE A 121 -7.57 -6.36 16.89
N ASN A 122 -8.84 -6.74 16.71
CA ASN A 122 -9.60 -7.52 17.69
C ASN A 122 -9.15 -8.98 17.76
N GLY A 123 -8.47 -9.48 16.72
CA GLY A 123 -7.83 -10.80 16.73
C GLY A 123 -6.56 -10.89 17.58
N ILE A 124 -6.08 -9.77 18.14
CA ILE A 124 -4.90 -9.73 19.01
C ILE A 124 -5.37 -9.50 20.44
N GLU A 125 -4.94 -10.37 21.35
CA GLU A 125 -4.98 -10.10 22.79
C GLU A 125 -3.94 -9.05 23.13
N TRP A 126 -4.39 -7.89 23.61
CA TRP A 126 -3.53 -6.77 23.97
C TRP A 126 -3.27 -6.80 25.47
N ASP A 127 -2.00 -6.75 25.84
CA ASP A 127 -1.55 -6.62 27.22
C ASP A 127 -1.76 -5.17 27.69
N GLU A 128 -2.32 -5.03 28.89
CA GLU A 128 -2.55 -3.74 29.57
C GLU A 128 -1.26 -3.06 30.05
#